data_AF-A0A0F9SHC6-F1
#
_entry.id   AF-A0A0F9SHC6-F1
#
_cell.length_a   1.000
_cell.length_b   1.000
_cell.length_c   1.000
_cell.angle_alpha   90.00
_cell.angle_beta   90.00
_cell.angle_gamma   90.00
#
_symmetry.space_group_name_H-M   'P 1'
#
loop_
_entity.id
_entity.type
_entity.pdbx_description
1 polymer ?
#
loop_
_entity_poly.entity_id
_entity_poly.type
_entity_poly.pdbx_seq_one_letter_code
_entity_poly.pdbx_strand_id
1 'polypeptide(L)'
;MAPTLPRYGFNMLPSTTIGAAGTVTGIPIPLRDVKHLQVQAVFVRAAGGTDVKVFIQTSLDAGVTWIDIMNLRFTTSTATKVSAAHRDSPLAAAITPTDGSLTNDVVVNGLIGDRVRAKVVSTGTYTGVTTLAIEAVAHR
;
A
#
# COMPACT_ATOMS: atom_id res chain seq x y z
N MET A 1 7.58 5.96 -31.21
CA MET A 1 8.62 6.14 -30.17
C MET A 1 7.93 6.00 -28.83
N ALA A 2 8.02 4.84 -28.19
CA ALA A 2 7.39 4.65 -26.88
C ALA A 2 8.14 5.50 -25.85
N PRO A 3 7.47 6.29 -25.01
CA PRO A 3 8.16 7.11 -24.01
C PRO A 3 8.99 6.20 -23.10
N THR A 4 10.29 6.47 -23.02
CA THR A 4 11.23 5.88 -22.06
C THR A 4 10.73 6.15 -20.65
N LEU A 5 10.41 5.09 -19.91
CA LEU A 5 9.83 5.14 -18.57
C LEU A 5 10.77 5.94 -17.63
N PRO A 6 10.39 7.11 -17.09
CA PRO A 6 11.16 7.77 -16.04
C PRO A 6 11.25 6.88 -14.79
N ARG A 7 12.22 7.18 -13.94
CA ARG A 7 12.33 6.66 -12.57
C ARG A 7 11.05 7.07 -11.81
N TYR A 8 10.00 6.24 -11.85
CA TYR A 8 8.63 6.64 -11.50
C TYR A 8 8.36 6.48 -10.00
N GLY A 9 8.62 7.55 -9.24
CA GLY A 9 7.85 7.80 -8.03
C GLY A 9 6.41 8.17 -8.39
N PHE A 10 5.43 7.65 -7.65
CA PHE A 10 4.02 7.95 -7.83
C PHE A 10 3.29 7.96 -6.49
N ASN A 11 2.24 8.78 -6.43
CA ASN A 11 1.38 8.90 -5.27
C ASN A 11 0.29 7.81 -5.31
N MET A 12 0.28 6.93 -4.31
CA MET A 12 -0.76 5.90 -4.17
C MET A 12 -1.98 6.41 -3.40
N LEU A 13 -1.75 7.34 -2.47
CA LEU A 13 -2.79 8.03 -1.73
C LEU A 13 -2.25 9.41 -1.31
N PRO A 14 -2.80 10.53 -1.84
CA PRO A 14 -2.40 11.87 -1.39
C PRO A 14 -2.66 12.00 0.11
N SER A 15 -2.08 13.02 0.73
CA SER A 15 -2.35 13.33 2.14
C SER A 15 -3.86 13.40 2.39
N THR A 16 -4.36 12.40 3.10
CA THR A 16 -5.78 12.16 3.31
C THR A 16 -6.06 12.23 4.81
N THR A 17 -7.09 13.00 5.18
CA THR A 17 -7.53 13.10 6.57
C THR A 17 -8.22 11.80 6.99
N ILE A 18 -7.79 11.24 8.12
CA ILE A 18 -8.43 10.10 8.76
C ILE A 18 -9.17 10.63 9.98
N GLY A 19 -10.50 10.69 9.92
CA GLY A 19 -11.34 11.20 11.01
C GLY A 19 -12.16 10.13 11.74
N ALA A 20 -12.64 9.12 11.01
CA ALA A 20 -13.45 8.04 11.57
C ALA A 20 -12.92 6.67 11.16
N ALA A 21 -13.45 5.62 11.81
CA ALA A 21 -13.24 4.25 11.37
C ALA A 21 -13.84 4.07 9.97
N GLY A 22 -13.10 3.44 9.08
CA GLY A 22 -13.53 3.31 7.69
C GLY A 22 -12.46 2.73 6.79
N THR A 23 -12.78 2.65 5.51
CA THR A 23 -11.87 2.20 4.46
C THR A 23 -11.74 3.27 3.40
N VAL A 24 -10.50 3.56 3.02
CA VAL A 24 -10.17 4.43 1.89
C VAL A 24 -9.35 3.62 0.90
N THR A 25 -9.77 3.57 -0.36
CA THR A 25 -9.02 2.87 -1.41
C THR A 25 -8.49 3.89 -2.40
N GLY A 26 -7.18 3.86 -2.64
CA GLY A 26 -6.52 4.68 -3.65
C GLY A 26 -6.84 4.21 -5.07
N ILE A 27 -6.48 5.04 -6.05
CA ILE A 27 -6.72 4.74 -7.47
C ILE A 27 -5.78 3.62 -7.91
N PRO A 28 -6.27 2.59 -8.64
CA PRO A 28 -5.43 1.59 -9.29
C PRO A 28 -4.44 2.22 -10.28
N ILE A 29 -3.15 1.93 -10.10
CA ILE A 29 -2.06 2.41 -10.94
C ILE A 29 -1.55 1.24 -11.80
N PRO A 30 -1.61 1.34 -13.14
CA PRO A 30 -1.06 0.32 -14.00
C PRO A 30 0.46 0.30 -13.94
N LEU A 31 1.03 -0.89 -13.80
CA LEU A 31 2.46 -1.16 -13.83
C LEU A 31 2.81 -1.91 -15.10
N ARG A 32 3.99 -1.62 -15.66
CA ARG A 32 4.53 -2.35 -16.81
C ARG A 32 5.97 -2.72 -16.51
N ASP A 33 6.26 -4.02 -16.53
CA ASP A 33 7.61 -4.58 -16.36
C ASP A 33 8.31 -4.13 -15.06
N VAL A 34 7.55 -4.10 -13.95
CA VAL A 34 8.07 -3.76 -12.62
C VAL A 34 8.50 -5.04 -11.89
N LYS A 35 9.68 -4.99 -11.27
CA LYS A 35 10.19 -6.07 -10.40
C LYS A 35 10.40 -5.65 -8.96
N HIS A 36 10.59 -4.37 -8.70
CA HIS A 36 10.75 -3.82 -7.36
C HIS A 36 9.72 -2.73 -7.13
N LEU A 37 9.00 -2.82 -6.02
CA LEU A 37 8.10 -1.79 -5.55
C LEU A 37 8.54 -1.39 -4.15
N GLN A 38 8.91 -0.12 -3.97
CA GLN A 38 9.21 0.48 -2.68
C GLN A 38 8.06 1.41 -2.30
N VAL A 39 7.65 1.39 -1.04
CA VAL A 39 6.53 2.17 -0.54
C VAL A 39 6.92 2.88 0.75
N GLN A 40 6.55 4.15 0.85
CA GLN A 40 6.62 4.95 2.05
C GLN A 40 5.21 5.39 2.45
N ALA A 41 4.83 5.08 3.69
CA ALA A 41 3.61 5.57 4.31
C ALA A 41 3.96 6.53 5.44
N VAL A 42 3.42 7.75 5.39
CA VAL A 42 3.64 8.80 6.38
C VAL A 42 2.32 9.03 7.12
N PHE A 43 2.29 8.67 8.40
CA PHE A 43 1.15 8.85 9.27
C PHE A 43 1.44 9.93 10.31
N VAL A 44 0.67 11.01 10.28
CA VAL A 44 0.75 12.10 11.26
C VAL A 44 -0.51 12.05 12.11
N ARG A 45 -0.35 11.68 13.38
CA ARG A 45 -1.45 11.60 14.33
C ARG A 45 -1.58 12.91 15.09
N ALA A 46 -2.80 13.45 15.13
CA ALA A 46 -3.16 14.51 16.06
C ALA A 46 -3.59 13.92 17.42
N ALA A 47 -4.74 13.27 17.48
CA ALA A 47 -5.25 12.62 18.70
C ALA A 47 -6.26 11.49 18.37
N GLY A 48 -6.68 10.74 19.39
CA GLY A 48 -7.64 9.63 19.26
C GLY A 48 -7.13 8.42 18.46
N GLY A 49 -8.07 7.61 18.00
CA GLY A 49 -7.86 6.43 17.14
C GLY A 49 -7.13 5.26 17.79
N THR A 50 -7.20 4.12 17.11
CA THR A 50 -6.59 2.86 17.60
C THR A 50 -5.57 2.33 16.61
N ASP A 51 -5.99 2.11 15.36
CA ASP A 51 -5.13 1.60 14.30
C ASP A 51 -5.46 2.21 12.94
N VAL A 52 -4.42 2.39 12.13
CA VAL A 52 -4.52 2.59 10.68
C VAL A 52 -3.64 1.54 10.00
N LYS A 53 -4.24 0.72 9.14
CA LYS A 53 -3.53 -0.30 8.36
C LYS A 53 -3.49 0.12 6.91
N VAL A 54 -2.31 0.06 6.31
CA VAL A 54 -2.07 0.36 4.90
C VAL A 54 -1.74 -0.93 4.19
N PHE A 55 -2.68 -1.42 3.40
CA PHE A 55 -2.50 -2.57 2.53
C PHE A 55 -2.08 -2.10 1.14
N ILE A 56 -0.90 -2.52 0.72
CA ILE A 56 -0.47 -2.38 -0.67
C ILE A 56 -0.92 -3.64 -1.39
N GLN A 57 -1.70 -3.46 -2.44
CA GLN A 57 -2.35 -4.55 -3.15
C GLN A 57 -1.92 -4.56 -4.61
N THR A 58 -1.75 -5.75 -5.17
CA THR A 58 -1.54 -5.97 -6.60
C THR A 58 -2.74 -6.68 -7.22
N SER A 59 -2.91 -6.53 -8.52
CA SER A 59 -3.85 -7.34 -9.32
C SER A 59 -3.10 -8.06 -10.45
N LEU A 60 -3.62 -9.20 -10.87
CA LEU A 60 -3.13 -10.00 -12.01
C LEU A 60 -4.14 -10.05 -13.17
N ASP A 61 -5.31 -9.44 -12.99
CA ASP A 61 -6.48 -9.55 -13.87
C ASP A 61 -7.10 -8.16 -14.15
N ALA A 62 -6.25 -7.16 -14.36
CA ALA A 62 -6.63 -5.80 -14.70
C ALA A 62 -7.51 -5.09 -13.64
N GLY A 63 -7.39 -5.50 -12.38
CA GLY A 63 -8.04 -4.88 -11.22
C GLY A 63 -9.38 -5.52 -10.82
N VAL A 64 -9.71 -6.69 -11.36
CA VAL A 64 -10.93 -7.44 -10.99
C VAL A 64 -10.76 -8.06 -9.60
N THR A 65 -9.64 -8.74 -9.36
CA THR A 65 -9.24 -9.27 -8.05
C THR A 65 -7.98 -8.59 -7.54
N TRP A 66 -7.84 -8.56 -6.21
CA TRP A 66 -6.76 -7.88 -5.52
C TRP A 66 -6.12 -8.82 -4.51
N ILE A 67 -4.79 -8.72 -4.40
CA ILE A 67 -3.94 -9.52 -3.53
C ILE A 67 -3.13 -8.56 -2.67
N ASP A 68 -3.25 -8.65 -1.35
CA ASP A 68 -2.36 -7.91 -0.43
C ASP A 68 -0.90 -8.40 -0.59
N ILE A 69 0.02 -7.46 -0.79
CA ILE A 69 1.47 -7.73 -0.89
C ILE A 69 2.29 -7.03 0.20
N MET A 70 1.76 -6.00 0.85
CA MET A 70 2.33 -5.40 2.05
C MET A 70 1.24 -4.93 2.98
N ASN A 71 1.47 -5.00 4.28
CA ASN A 71 0.65 -4.31 5.28
C ASN A 71 1.55 -3.48 6.19
N LEU A 72 1.36 -2.16 6.23
CA LEU A 72 2.02 -1.28 7.19
C LEU A 72 1.01 -0.82 8.23
N ARG A 73 1.21 -1.19 9.50
CA ARG A 73 0.29 -0.83 10.58
C ARG A 73 0.80 0.37 11.39
N PHE A 74 -0.06 1.34 11.63
CA PHE A 74 0.17 2.45 12.55
C PHE A 74 -0.79 2.32 13.74
N THR A 75 -0.33 2.61 14.94
CA THR A 75 -1.13 2.60 16.16
C THR A 75 -1.42 4.04 16.60
N THR A 76 -0.93 4.44 17.78
CA THR A 76 -1.23 5.71 18.45
C THR A 76 -0.09 6.73 18.36
N SER A 77 0.87 6.52 17.46
CA SER A 77 2.01 7.43 17.25
C SER A 77 2.13 7.91 15.80
N THR A 78 2.60 9.14 15.63
CA THR A 78 3.10 9.64 14.35
C THR A 78 4.32 8.81 13.95
N ALA A 79 4.32 8.28 12.74
CA ALA A 79 5.44 7.52 12.22
C ALA A 79 5.49 7.56 10.70
N THR A 80 6.69 7.33 10.18
CA THR A 80 6.90 6.98 8.78
C THR A 80 7.36 5.53 8.73
N LYS A 81 6.71 4.72 7.88
CA LYS A 81 7.12 3.34 7.62
C LYS A 81 7.47 3.19 6.15
N VAL A 82 8.53 2.45 5.88
CA VAL A 82 9.00 2.12 4.54
C VAL A 82 9.05 0.62 4.40
N SER A 83 8.63 0.10 3.25
CA SER A 83 8.73 -1.31 2.92
C SER A 83 8.95 -1.51 1.43
N ALA A 84 9.32 -2.72 1.02
CA ALA A 84 9.57 -3.05 -0.37
C ALA A 84 9.19 -4.50 -0.69
N ALA A 85 8.66 -4.72 -1.90
CA ALA A 85 8.35 -6.04 -2.43
C ALA A 85 9.16 -6.26 -3.71
N HIS A 86 9.56 -7.50 -3.92
CA HIS A 86 10.41 -7.92 -5.03
C HIS A 86 9.79 -9.11 -5.75
N ARG A 87 9.61 -9.00 -7.06
CA ARG A 87 9.05 -10.05 -7.91
C ARG A 87 10.01 -11.23 -8.11
N ASP A 88 11.32 -10.98 -8.06
CA ASP A 88 12.34 -11.98 -8.35
C ASP A 88 12.55 -13.00 -7.22
N SER A 89 11.96 -12.79 -6.04
CA SER A 89 11.96 -13.80 -4.98
C SER A 89 10.93 -14.89 -5.31
N PRO A 90 11.34 -16.16 -5.43
CA PRO A 90 10.39 -17.23 -5.74
C PRO A 90 9.41 -17.42 -4.59
N LEU A 91 8.15 -17.68 -4.93
CA LEU A 91 7.15 -18.14 -3.97
C LEU A 91 7.44 -19.58 -3.57
N ALA A 92 7.59 -19.83 -2.26
CA ALA A 92 7.79 -21.18 -1.74
C ALA A 92 6.51 -22.04 -1.84
N ALA A 93 5.34 -21.42 -1.89
CA ALA A 93 4.04 -22.07 -2.02
C ALA A 93 3.04 -21.12 -2.70
N ALA A 94 1.93 -21.67 -3.19
CA ALA A 94 0.81 -20.87 -3.65
C ALA A 94 0.26 -20.00 -2.50
N ILE A 95 -0.05 -18.74 -2.80
CA ILE A 95 -0.63 -17.80 -1.85
C ILE A 95 -2.12 -17.64 -2.16
N THR A 96 -2.95 -17.74 -1.13
CA THR A 96 -4.37 -17.38 -1.22
C THR A 96 -4.49 -15.86 -1.24
N PRO A 97 -5.11 -15.25 -2.27
CA PRO A 97 -5.38 -13.81 -2.31
C PRO A 97 -6.15 -13.34 -1.08
N THR A 98 -5.70 -12.24 -0.47
CA THR A 98 -6.43 -11.53 0.59
C THR A 98 -6.71 -10.09 0.18
N ASP A 99 -7.77 -9.51 0.75
CA ASP A 99 -8.18 -8.12 0.50
C ASP A 99 -8.36 -7.36 1.83
N GLY A 100 -7.28 -6.76 2.33
CA GLY A 100 -7.29 -6.02 3.59
C GLY A 100 -7.17 -6.89 4.83
N SER A 101 -6.60 -8.09 4.70
CA SER A 101 -6.45 -9.04 5.81
C SER A 101 -5.04 -9.64 5.95
N LEU A 102 -4.07 -9.23 5.13
CA LEU A 102 -2.67 -9.58 5.36
C LEU A 102 -2.24 -9.19 6.77
N THR A 103 -1.44 -10.04 7.42
CA THR A 103 -0.96 -9.79 8.78
C THR A 103 -0.18 -8.48 8.87
N ASN A 104 -0.27 -7.81 10.02
CA ASN A 104 0.37 -6.51 10.23
C ASN A 104 1.88 -6.58 10.02
N ASP A 105 2.43 -5.57 9.35
CA ASP A 105 3.87 -5.41 9.12
C ASP A 105 4.52 -6.59 8.37
N VAL A 106 3.73 -7.28 7.55
CA VAL A 106 4.18 -8.38 6.67
C VAL A 106 4.28 -7.92 5.22
N VAL A 107 5.27 -8.47 4.52
CA VAL A 107 5.48 -8.32 3.07
C VAL A 107 5.44 -9.69 2.41
N VAL A 108 4.76 -9.76 1.28
CA VAL A 108 4.73 -10.92 0.38
C VAL A 108 5.57 -10.58 -0.85
N ASN A 109 6.73 -11.20 -0.95
CA ASN A 109 7.57 -11.14 -2.16
C ASN A 109 7.11 -12.17 -3.20
N GLY A 110 7.62 -12.04 -4.43
CA GLY A 110 7.33 -12.93 -5.55
C GLY A 110 6.08 -12.58 -6.35
N LEU A 111 5.31 -11.58 -5.89
CA LEU A 111 4.06 -11.17 -6.51
C LEU A 111 4.07 -9.65 -6.77
N ILE A 112 4.25 -9.27 -8.03
CA ILE A 112 3.94 -7.94 -8.54
C ILE A 112 3.26 -8.15 -9.89
N GLY A 113 2.00 -7.75 -9.97
CA GLY A 113 1.15 -7.93 -11.13
C GLY A 113 1.08 -6.71 -12.05
N ASP A 114 -0.01 -6.60 -12.80
CA ASP A 114 -0.16 -5.57 -13.83
C ASP A 114 -0.62 -4.21 -13.26
N ARG A 115 -1.10 -4.18 -12.02
CA ARG A 115 -1.56 -2.96 -11.33
C ARG A 115 -1.33 -3.03 -9.84
N VAL A 116 -1.16 -1.86 -9.22
CA VAL A 116 -1.11 -1.71 -7.76
C VAL A 116 -2.09 -0.65 -7.25
N ARG A 117 -2.54 -0.79 -6.01
CA ARG A 117 -3.30 0.24 -5.28
C ARG A 117 -2.98 0.18 -3.79
N ALA A 118 -3.29 1.25 -3.08
CA ALA A 118 -3.33 1.24 -1.62
C ALA A 118 -4.77 1.08 -1.13
N LYS A 119 -4.99 0.23 -0.14
CA LYS A 119 -6.22 0.16 0.65
C LYS A 119 -5.86 0.49 2.09
N VAL A 120 -6.53 1.48 2.66
CA VAL A 120 -6.33 1.92 4.03
C VAL A 120 -7.55 1.55 4.84
N VAL A 121 -7.34 0.90 5.98
CA VAL A 121 -8.38 0.56 6.94
C VAL A 121 -8.04 1.24 8.26
N SER A 122 -8.87 2.19 8.69
CA SER A 122 -8.78 2.83 10.00
C SER A 122 -9.78 2.22 10.98
N THR A 123 -9.36 2.04 12.22
CA THR A 123 -10.24 1.67 13.35
C THR A 123 -10.12 2.71 14.46
N GLY A 124 -11.26 2.96 15.11
CA GLY A 124 -11.39 4.05 16.07
C GLY A 124 -11.57 5.42 15.41
N THR A 125 -11.92 6.39 16.23
CA THR A 125 -12.15 7.78 15.80
C THR A 125 -10.92 8.60 16.09
N TYR A 126 -10.35 9.20 15.05
CA TYR A 126 -9.23 10.12 15.17
C TYR A 126 -9.76 11.55 15.30
N THR A 127 -9.22 12.31 16.26
CA THR A 127 -9.63 13.69 16.50
C THR A 127 -8.50 14.65 16.11
N GLY A 128 -8.86 15.90 15.81
CA GLY A 128 -7.94 16.85 15.17
C GLY A 128 -7.59 16.45 13.73
N VAL A 129 -6.51 17.02 13.20
CA VAL A 129 -6.06 16.75 11.83
C VAL A 129 -5.06 15.61 11.82
N THR A 130 -5.56 14.37 11.81
CA THR A 130 -4.75 13.17 11.56
C THR A 130 -4.69 12.90 10.06
N THR A 131 -3.50 12.71 9.50
CA THR A 131 -3.30 12.52 8.06
C THR A 131 -2.48 11.28 7.73
N LEU A 132 -2.78 10.68 6.59
CA LEU A 132 -1.99 9.61 6.00
C LEU A 132 -1.67 9.95 4.54
N ALA A 133 -0.40 9.82 4.16
CA ALA A 133 0.05 9.91 2.77
C ALA A 133 0.84 8.63 2.41
N ILE A 134 0.70 8.17 1.16
CA ILE A 134 1.37 6.96 0.67
C ILE A 134 1.99 7.25 -0.69
N GLU A 135 3.31 7.16 -0.74
CA GLU A 135 4.12 7.30 -1.95
C GLU A 135 4.82 5.99 -2.26
N ALA A 136 5.05 5.73 -3.54
CA ALA A 136 5.73 4.54 -3.98
C ALA A 136 6.68 4.83 -5.12
N VAL A 137 7.71 4.00 -5.26
CA VAL A 137 8.65 4.01 -6.37
C VAL A 137 8.70 2.61 -6.96
N ALA A 138 8.54 2.52 -8.28
CA ALA A 138 8.65 1.26 -9.01
C ALA A 138 9.90 1.21 -9.88
N HIS A 139 10.59 0.08 -9.85
CA HIS A 139 11.75 -0.21 -10.68
C HIS A 139 11.62 -1.57 -11.37
N ARG A 140 12.28 -1.69 -12.51
CA ARG A 140 12.52 -2.96 -13.17
C ARG A 140 13.62 -3.75 -12.45
#